data_AF-A0A2D4KUV8-F1
#
_entry.id   AF-A0A2D4KUV8-F1
#
_cell.length_a   1.000
_cell.length_b   1.000
_cell.length_c   1.000
_cell.angle_alpha   90.00
_cell.angle_beta   90.00
_cell.angle_gamma   90.00
#
_symmetry.space_group_name_H-M   'P 1'
#
loop_
_entity.id
_entity.type
_entity.pdbx_description
1 polymer ?
#
loop_
_entity_poly.entity_id
_entity_poly.type
_entity_poly.pdbx_seq_one_letter_code
_entity_poly.pdbx_strand_id
1 'polypeptide(L)'
;LYGEKTTGKTMVLCHTVHYCARQNWVIVHIPDAHLWVKNCKELLPSSYNKERLDQPVEAAKWLKNFTTTNGKLLAQIKTKQKYVWGKRDVTEEGCSLIDLAEKVSVEELTL
;
A
#
# COMPACT_ATOMS: atom_id res chain seq x y z
N LEU A 1 0.01 -13.58 -15.76
CA LEU A 1 0.97 -14.48 -16.44
C LEU A 1 0.78 -15.88 -15.87
N TYR A 2 0.40 -16.86 -16.70
CA TYR A 2 0.27 -18.26 -16.28
C TYR A 2 1.39 -19.10 -16.91
N GLY A 3 1.70 -20.26 -16.33
CA GLY A 3 2.73 -21.16 -16.84
C GLY A 3 3.33 -22.02 -15.72
N GLU A 4 4.10 -23.03 -16.10
CA GLU A 4 4.69 -24.02 -15.17
C GLU A 4 5.56 -23.36 -14.09
N LYS A 5 5.80 -24.07 -12.98
CA LYS A 5 6.63 -23.53 -11.89
C LYS A 5 8.04 -23.20 -12.42
N THR A 6 8.63 -22.09 -11.94
CA THR A 6 10.00 -21.68 -12.28
C THR A 6 10.23 -21.21 -13.72
N THR A 7 9.17 -20.95 -14.50
CA THR A 7 9.27 -20.39 -15.87
C THR A 7 9.55 -18.88 -15.96
N GLY A 8 10.06 -18.25 -14.89
CA GLY A 8 10.45 -16.83 -14.94
C GLY A 8 9.29 -15.80 -14.97
N LYS A 9 8.03 -16.21 -14.74
CA LYS A 9 6.87 -15.30 -14.72
C LYS A 9 7.07 -14.05 -13.87
N THR A 10 7.64 -14.22 -12.67
CA THR A 10 7.94 -13.11 -11.75
C THR A 10 8.99 -12.17 -12.33
N MET A 11 9.99 -12.71 -13.04
CA MET A 11 11.03 -11.92 -13.69
C MET A 11 10.46 -11.05 -14.81
N VAL A 12 9.56 -11.62 -15.63
CA VAL A 12 8.86 -10.87 -16.69
C VAL A 12 8.02 -9.75 -16.08
N LEU A 13 7.28 -10.03 -15.00
CA LEU A 13 6.52 -8.99 -14.29
C LEU A 13 7.44 -7.88 -13.76
N CYS A 14 8.57 -8.24 -13.15
CA CYS A 14 9.55 -7.27 -12.64
C CYS A 14 10.14 -6.42 -13.77
N HIS A 15 10.42 -7.02 -14.93
CA HIS A 15 10.88 -6.29 -16.10
C HIS A 15 9.86 -5.26 -16.59
N THR A 16 8.58 -5.64 -16.68
CA THR A 16 7.49 -4.71 -17.05
C THR A 16 7.35 -3.59 -16.02
N VAL A 17 7.40 -3.92 -14.73
CA VAL A 17 7.34 -2.91 -13.66
C VAL A 17 8.49 -1.91 -13.78
N HIS A 18 9.72 -2.39 -14.00
CA HIS A 18 10.88 -1.52 -14.19
C HIS A 18 10.76 -0.65 -15.46
N TYR A 19 10.20 -1.19 -16.55
CA TYR A 19 9.91 -0.41 -17.75
C TYR A 19 8.91 0.73 -17.44
N CYS A 20 7.80 0.43 -16.76
CA CYS A 20 6.83 1.44 -16.33
C CYS A 20 7.43 2.47 -15.35
N ALA A 21 8.34 2.04 -14.47
CA ALA A 21 9.05 2.93 -13.56
C ALA A 21 9.85 4.00 -14.31
N ARG A 22 10.54 3.60 -15.38
CA ARG A 22 11.31 4.54 -16.22
C ARG A 22 10.44 5.54 -16.96
N GLN A 23 9.17 5.21 -17.20
CA GLN A 23 8.21 6.08 -17.86
C GLN A 23 7.49 7.03 -16.87
N ASN A 24 7.88 7.06 -15.59
CA ASN A 24 7.25 7.83 -14.53
C ASN A 24 5.77 7.46 -14.28
N TRP A 25 5.43 6.17 -14.39
CA TRP A 25 4.09 5.70 -14.02
C TRP A 25 4.01 5.45 -12.51
N VAL A 26 2.81 5.56 -11.95
CA VAL A 26 2.56 5.14 -10.56
C VAL A 26 2.52 3.61 -10.51
N ILE A 27 3.40 3.03 -9.71
CA ILE A 27 3.58 1.59 -9.60
C ILE A 27 2.91 1.09 -8.32
N VAL A 28 1.90 0.26 -8.50
CA VAL A 28 1.25 -0.49 -7.41
C VAL A 28 1.70 -1.95 -7.53
N HIS A 29 2.82 -2.29 -6.89
CA HIS A 29 3.37 -3.64 -6.93
C HIS A 29 3.03 -4.42 -5.66
N ILE A 30 2.47 -5.62 -5.83
CA ILE A 30 2.22 -6.58 -4.76
C ILE A 30 3.14 -7.79 -5.03
N PRO A 31 4.17 -8.03 -4.19
CA PRO A 31 5.17 -9.05 -4.47
C PRO A 31 4.62 -10.48 -4.32
N ASP A 32 3.78 -10.73 -3.31
CA ASP A 32 3.11 -12.01 -3.12
C ASP A 32 1.80 -11.82 -2.35
N ALA A 33 0.67 -12.06 -3.02
CA ALA A 33 -0.65 -11.99 -2.41
C ALA A 33 -0.91 -13.13 -1.42
N HIS A 34 -0.16 -14.25 -1.49
CA HIS A 34 -0.36 -15.36 -0.56
C HIS A 34 0.02 -15.00 0.88
N LEU A 35 0.94 -14.06 1.07
CA LEU A 35 1.33 -13.59 2.39
C LEU A 35 0.15 -12.98 3.16
N TRP A 36 -0.73 -12.26 2.46
CA TRP A 36 -1.90 -11.61 3.03
C TRP A 36 -3.06 -12.57 3.34
N VAL A 37 -3.04 -13.79 2.77
CA VAL A 37 -4.15 -14.75 2.91
C VAL A 37 -3.78 -15.92 3.81
N LYS A 38 -2.52 -16.37 3.81
CA LYS A 38 -2.12 -17.63 4.47
C LYS A 38 -1.39 -17.45 5.80
N ASN A 39 -0.64 -16.36 5.98
CA ASN A 39 0.26 -16.17 7.13
C ASN A 39 -0.07 -14.87 7.91
N CYS A 40 -1.36 -14.66 8.16
CA CYS A 40 -1.87 -13.48 8.83
C CYS A 40 -1.60 -13.59 10.34
N LYS A 41 -0.55 -12.93 10.83
CA LYS A 41 -0.18 -13.00 12.24
C LYS A 41 -1.12 -12.19 13.14
N GLU A 42 -1.53 -11.03 12.67
CA GLU A 42 -2.37 -10.09 13.41
C GLU A 42 -3.54 -9.66 12.52
N LEU A 43 -4.72 -10.17 12.86
CA LEU A 43 -5.99 -9.79 12.24
C LEU A 43 -6.79 -9.02 13.28
N LEU A 44 -7.11 -7.78 12.97
CA LEU A 44 -7.91 -6.91 13.83
C LEU A 44 -9.28 -6.69 13.20
N PRO A 45 -10.37 -6.64 13.99
CA PRO A 45 -11.65 -6.23 13.45
C PRO A 45 -11.56 -4.78 12.98
N SER A 46 -12.02 -4.52 11.75
CA SER A 46 -11.89 -3.19 11.17
C SER A 46 -12.78 -2.18 11.89
N SER A 47 -12.19 -1.03 12.21
CA SER A 47 -12.91 0.10 12.82
C SER A 47 -13.83 0.82 11.82
N TYR A 48 -13.50 0.74 10.53
CA TYR A 48 -14.28 1.35 9.44
C TYR A 48 -15.44 0.46 8.99
N ASN A 49 -15.21 -0.85 8.88
CA ASN A 49 -16.26 -1.79 8.46
C ASN A 49 -16.26 -3.04 9.35
N LYS A 50 -17.31 -3.21 10.15
CA LYS A 50 -17.44 -4.30 11.13
C LYS A 50 -17.43 -5.71 10.53
N GLU A 51 -17.66 -5.86 9.23
CA GLU A 51 -17.62 -7.16 8.54
C GLU A 51 -16.22 -7.52 8.01
N ARG A 52 -15.24 -6.64 8.19
CA ARG A 52 -13.87 -6.79 7.66
C ARG A 52 -12.85 -6.98 8.77
N LEU A 53 -11.75 -7.63 8.39
CA LEU A 53 -10.54 -7.75 9.20
C LEU A 53 -9.41 -6.99 8.54
N ASP A 54 -8.69 -6.22 9.34
CA ASP A 54 -7.54 -5.43 8.94
C ASP A 54 -6.23 -6.14 9.35
N GLN A 55 -5.18 -5.90 8.56
CA GLN A 55 -3.85 -6.48 8.73
C GLN A 55 -2.80 -5.36 8.79
N PRO A 56 -2.67 -4.68 9.95
CA PRO A 56 -1.86 -3.46 10.05
C PRO A 56 -0.38 -3.71 9.72
N VAL A 57 0.20 -4.82 10.16
CA VAL A 57 1.63 -5.12 9.92
C VAL A 57 1.95 -5.27 8.42
N GLU A 58 1.13 -6.00 7.69
CA GLU A 58 1.33 -6.21 6.26
C GLU A 58 0.97 -4.96 5.45
N ALA A 59 -0.06 -4.22 5.87
CA ALA A 59 -0.44 -2.94 5.29
C ALA A 59 0.68 -1.90 5.43
N ALA A 60 1.21 -1.68 6.63
CA ALA A 60 2.32 -0.76 6.89
C ALA A 60 3.59 -1.14 6.11
N LYS A 61 3.94 -2.43 6.07
CA LYS A 61 5.09 -2.92 5.30
C LYS A 61 4.93 -2.68 3.80
N TRP A 62 3.73 -2.89 3.27
CA TRP A 62 3.44 -2.62 1.88
C TRP A 62 3.45 -1.11 1.58
N LEU A 63 2.82 -0.30 2.44
CA LEU A 63 2.80 1.16 2.32
C LEU A 63 4.20 1.75 2.30
N LYS A 64 5.12 1.29 3.17
CA LYS A 64 6.52 1.73 3.17
C LYS A 64 7.23 1.48 1.82
N ASN A 65 6.99 0.33 1.21
CA ASN A 65 7.55 0.02 -0.11
C ASN A 65 6.91 0.87 -1.21
N PHE A 66 5.60 1.09 -1.10
CA PHE A 66 4.85 1.91 -2.04
C PHE A 66 5.28 3.38 -2.02
N THR A 67 5.48 3.97 -0.83
CA THR A 67 5.97 5.34 -0.67
C THR A 67 7.39 5.49 -1.20
N THR A 68 8.28 4.55 -0.87
CA THR A 68 9.67 4.54 -1.37
C THR A 68 9.73 4.47 -2.91
N THR A 69 8.85 3.66 -3.52
CA THR A 69 8.84 3.47 -4.99
C THR A 69 8.27 4.68 -5.73
N ASN A 70 7.24 5.33 -5.17
CA ASN A 70 6.46 6.34 -5.88
C ASN A 70 6.60 7.76 -5.30
N GLY A 71 7.47 8.00 -4.32
CA GLY A 71 7.46 9.21 -3.50
C GLY A 71 7.38 10.53 -4.28
N LYS A 72 8.11 10.64 -5.40
CA LYS A 72 8.09 11.82 -6.27
C LYS A 72 6.71 12.10 -6.88
N LEU A 73 5.98 11.06 -7.28
CA LEU A 73 4.65 11.16 -7.88
C LEU A 73 3.59 11.39 -6.79
N LEU A 74 3.73 10.73 -5.65
CA LEU A 74 2.80 10.86 -4.52
C LEU A 74 2.79 12.25 -3.90
N ALA A 75 3.93 12.95 -3.91
CA ALA A 75 4.01 14.35 -3.48
C ALA A 75 3.19 15.32 -4.35
N GLN A 76 2.94 14.96 -5.62
CA GLN A 76 2.17 15.79 -6.55
C GLN A 76 0.67 15.51 -6.48
N ILE A 77 0.27 14.33 -6.02
CA ILE A 77 -1.12 13.91 -5.92
C ILE A 77 -1.72 14.45 -4.62
N LYS A 78 -2.80 15.20 -4.74
CA LYS A 78 -3.55 15.76 -3.61
C LYS A 78 -4.85 15.00 -3.37
N THR A 79 -5.21 14.84 -2.11
CA THR A 79 -6.51 14.30 -1.72
C THR A 79 -7.62 15.27 -2.12
N LYS A 80 -8.69 14.73 -2.72
CA LYS A 80 -9.91 15.49 -3.03
C LYS A 80 -11.03 15.28 -2.00
N GLN A 81 -10.77 14.44 -1.00
CA GLN A 81 -11.74 14.03 0.00
C GLN A 81 -11.10 14.10 1.37
N LYS A 82 -11.95 14.43 2.35
CA LYS A 82 -11.63 14.42 3.76
C LYS A 82 -11.66 12.98 4.30
N TYR A 83 -10.60 12.56 4.96
CA TYR A 83 -10.49 11.23 5.58
C TYR A 83 -10.54 11.34 7.09
N VAL A 84 -11.40 10.55 7.73
CA VAL A 84 -11.55 10.50 9.20
C VAL A 84 -10.98 9.17 9.68
N TRP A 85 -9.88 9.22 10.42
CA TRP A 85 -9.17 8.04 10.93
C TRP A 85 -9.66 7.64 12.33
N GLY A 86 -10.17 8.61 13.09
CA GLY A 86 -10.73 8.39 14.42
C GLY A 86 -11.55 9.57 14.91
N LYS A 87 -11.90 9.59 16.20
CA LYS A 87 -12.75 10.65 16.79
C LYS A 87 -12.12 12.05 16.73
N ARG A 88 -10.81 12.14 16.64
CA ARG A 88 -10.03 13.40 16.65
C ARG A 88 -9.10 13.55 15.45
N ASP A 89 -8.77 12.46 14.77
CA ASP A 89 -7.85 12.45 13.65
C ASP A 89 -8.58 12.55 12.32
N VAL A 90 -8.34 13.69 11.65
CA VAL A 90 -8.97 14.02 10.40
C VAL A 90 -7.93 14.61 9.46
N THR A 91 -7.80 14.03 8.27
CA THR A 91 -7.01 14.58 7.18
C THR A 91 -7.93 15.39 6.27
N GLU A 92 -7.66 16.68 6.13
CA GLU A 92 -8.44 17.58 5.27
C GLU A 92 -8.13 17.38 3.78
N GLU A 93 -8.97 18.00 2.95
CA GLU A 93 -8.79 18.01 1.50
C GLU A 93 -7.56 18.83 1.11
N GLY A 94 -6.81 18.36 0.11
CA GLY A 94 -5.62 19.05 -0.40
C GLY A 94 -4.29 18.60 0.22
N CYS A 95 -4.30 17.68 1.19
CA CYS A 95 -3.08 17.04 1.69
C CYS A 95 -2.42 16.18 0.60
N SER A 96 -1.10 16.08 0.64
CA SER A 96 -0.36 15.23 -0.30
C SER A 96 -0.54 13.75 0.05
N LEU A 97 -0.56 12.88 -0.96
CA LEU A 97 -0.79 11.45 -0.71
C LEU A 97 0.39 10.77 -0.01
N ILE A 98 1.58 11.36 -0.11
CA ILE A 98 2.78 10.88 0.60
C ILE A 98 2.66 11.11 2.11
N ASP A 99 2.21 12.30 2.56
CA ASP A 99 2.03 12.61 3.98
C ASP A 99 0.99 11.67 4.61
N LEU A 100 -0.06 11.34 3.84
CA LEU A 100 -1.09 10.40 4.27
C LEU A 100 -0.54 8.99 4.45
N ALA A 101 0.23 8.50 3.48
CA ALA A 101 0.80 7.17 3.52
C ALA A 101 1.84 7.02 4.65
N GLU A 102 2.62 8.06 4.92
CA GLU A 102 3.56 8.08 6.05
C GLU A 102 2.83 8.08 7.39
N LYS A 103 1.78 8.91 7.57
CA LYS A 103 0.96 8.94 8.79
C LYS A 103 0.40 7.56 9.15
N VAL A 104 -0.21 6.89 8.17
CA VAL A 104 -0.81 5.55 8.37
C VAL A 104 0.26 4.50 8.72
N SER A 105 1.40 4.54 8.03
CA SER A 105 2.46 3.56 8.26
C SER A 105 3.06 3.63 9.67
N VAL A 106 3.12 4.83 10.27
CA VAL A 106 3.66 5.02 11.62
C VAL A 106 2.64 4.60 12.67
N GLU A 107 1.37 4.98 12.50
CA GLU A 107 0.30 4.62 13.43
C GLU A 107 0.07 3.10 13.50
N GLU A 108 0.08 2.41 12.36
CA GLU A 108 -0.11 0.95 12.29
C GLU A 108 1.08 0.14 12.84
N LEU A 109 2.28 0.74 12.93
CA LEU A 109 3.45 0.09 13.55
C LEU A 109 3.55 0.33 15.07
N THR A 110 2.76 1.26 15.60
CA THR A 110 2.72 1.59 17.04
C THR A 110 1.54 0.97 17.80
N LEU A 111 0.63 0.32 17.08
CA LEU A 111 -0.47 -0.50 17.60
C LEU A 111 -0.01 -1.96 17.77
#